data_AF-A0A0P0VXC7-F1
#
_entry.id   AF-A0A0P0VXC7-F1
#
_cell.length_a   1.000
_cell.length_b   1.000
_cell.length_c   1.000
_cell.angle_alpha   90.00
_cell.angle_beta   90.00
_cell.angle_gamma   90.00
#
_symmetry.space_group_name_H-M   'P 1'
#
loop_
_entity.id
_entity.type
_entity.pdbx_description
1 polymer ?
#
loop_
_entity_poly.entity_id
_entity_poly.type
_entity_poly.pdbx_seq_one_letter_code
_entity_poly.pdbx_strand_id
1 'polypeptide(L)'
;TSRGFGRTFMITLPELVNFPDFLVERTRFEASIDRNWTNRDKCKVWWRNELEEGGSWWEGRVSAVKPKSLDFPESPWEKYVIQYKNDGSDHPHSPWELHDTGNLWVPWKHPHIDLGIKDKLLSELDNLLELSHRNQDRYGVLKLNSVAEKSDFINRFPVQFSIEVIRIRLENNYYRTLEAIRHDATVMLANAQSYFSKSTDMTKKIRRLSDWIEQTFSSL
;
A
#
# COMPACT_ATOMS: atom_id res chain seq x y z
N THR A 1 -3.43 -14.03 11.42
CA THR A 1 -3.41 -15.10 12.42
C THR A 1 -1.97 -15.52 12.70
N SER A 2 -1.52 -15.55 13.95
CA SER A 2 -0.16 -15.95 14.34
C SER A 2 0.09 -17.40 13.94
N ARG A 3 1.25 -17.71 13.38
CA ARG A 3 1.57 -19.08 12.92
C ARG A 3 1.65 -20.09 14.06
N GLY A 4 2.19 -19.68 15.22
CA GLY A 4 2.36 -20.56 16.38
C GLY A 4 1.07 -20.90 17.12
N PHE A 5 0.21 -19.89 17.37
CA PHE A 5 -1.00 -20.07 18.19
C PHE A 5 -2.31 -20.09 17.41
N GLY A 6 -2.28 -19.79 16.11
CA GLY A 6 -3.52 -19.67 15.34
C GLY A 6 -4.43 -18.52 15.80
N ARG A 7 -3.90 -17.48 16.47
CA ARG A 7 -4.71 -16.37 17.03
C ARG A 7 -4.43 -15.03 16.38
N THR A 8 -5.39 -14.13 16.38
CA THR A 8 -5.17 -12.71 16.07
C THR A 8 -4.62 -12.01 17.31
N PHE A 9 -3.83 -10.98 17.10
CA PHE A 9 -3.30 -10.13 18.17
C PHE A 9 -3.40 -8.68 17.72
N MET A 10 -3.44 -7.77 18.69
CA MET A 10 -3.58 -6.35 18.45
C MET A 10 -2.24 -5.67 18.76
N ILE A 11 -1.82 -4.79 17.87
CA ILE A 11 -0.68 -3.90 18.07
C ILE A 11 -1.21 -2.48 18.04
N THR A 12 -0.81 -1.66 19.00
CA THR A 12 -1.00 -0.22 18.93
C THR A 12 0.20 0.38 18.22
N LEU A 13 -0.03 0.98 17.05
CA LEU A 13 1.00 1.73 16.34
C LEU A 13 1.12 3.12 16.98
N PRO A 14 2.25 3.46 17.64
CA PRO A 14 2.50 4.81 18.08
C PRO A 14 2.74 5.72 16.86
N GLU A 15 2.60 7.03 17.02
CA GLU A 15 3.13 7.95 16.01
C GLU A 15 4.65 7.75 15.92
N LEU A 16 5.11 7.26 14.78
CA LEU A 16 6.51 7.03 14.46
C LEU A 16 7.16 8.37 14.08
N VAL A 17 7.25 9.30 15.03
CA VAL A 17 7.88 10.60 14.77
C VAL A 17 9.40 10.43 14.74
N ASN A 18 9.94 9.66 15.70
CA ASN A 18 11.39 9.49 15.93
C ASN A 18 11.77 8.02 16.17
N PHE A 19 10.96 7.07 15.69
CA PHE A 19 11.19 5.64 15.91
C PHE A 19 11.44 4.94 14.56
N PRO A 20 12.42 4.02 14.49
CA PRO A 20 12.63 3.21 13.30
C PRO A 20 11.38 2.39 12.94
N ASP A 21 11.17 2.18 11.64
CA ASP A 21 10.03 1.42 11.13
C ASP A 21 10.10 -0.04 11.59
N PHE A 22 9.24 -0.40 12.56
CA PHE A 22 9.16 -1.78 13.07
C PHE A 22 8.12 -2.64 12.37
N LEU A 23 7.21 -2.03 11.60
CA LEU A 23 6.25 -2.72 10.77
C LEU A 23 6.53 -2.38 9.31
N VAL A 24 7.07 -3.36 8.59
CA VAL A 24 7.56 -3.17 7.22
C VAL A 24 6.77 -4.06 6.28
N GLU A 25 6.52 -3.54 5.08
CA GLU A 25 5.99 -4.36 4.00
C GLU A 25 6.93 -5.53 3.71
N ARG A 26 6.37 -6.74 3.63
CA ARG A 26 7.14 -7.96 3.37
C ARG A 26 8.05 -7.85 2.13
N THR A 27 7.55 -7.31 1.02
CA THR A 27 8.32 -7.22 -0.23
C THR A 27 9.49 -6.24 -0.10
N ARG A 28 9.30 -5.14 0.65
CA ARG A 28 10.36 -4.19 0.98
C ARG A 28 11.39 -4.83 1.90
N PHE A 29 10.94 -5.56 2.91
CA PHE A 29 11.82 -6.33 3.79
C PHE A 29 12.68 -7.31 2.96
N GLU A 30 12.05 -8.21 2.19
CA GLU A 30 12.76 -9.21 1.39
C GLU A 30 13.76 -8.55 0.42
N ALA A 31 13.34 -7.54 -0.35
CA ALA A 31 14.24 -6.84 -1.25
C ALA A 31 15.40 -6.12 -0.54
N SER A 32 15.17 -5.60 0.67
CA SER A 32 16.21 -4.96 1.46
C SER A 32 17.23 -5.94 2.03
N ILE A 33 16.81 -7.18 2.32
CA ILE A 33 17.70 -8.28 2.70
C ILE A 33 18.51 -8.73 1.48
N ASP A 34 17.86 -8.92 0.34
CA ASP A 34 18.51 -9.35 -0.91
C ASP A 34 19.54 -8.33 -1.41
N ARG A 35 19.33 -7.03 -1.14
CA ARG A 35 20.30 -5.96 -1.44
C ARG A 35 21.64 -6.17 -0.74
N ASN A 36 21.65 -6.87 0.40
CA ASN A 36 22.84 -7.32 1.14
C ASN A 36 23.96 -6.25 1.23
N TRP A 37 23.66 -5.14 1.92
CA TRP A 37 24.60 -4.02 2.08
C TRP A 37 25.94 -4.46 2.71
N THR A 38 27.04 -3.91 2.22
CA THR A 38 28.41 -4.21 2.67
C THR A 38 29.16 -2.95 3.13
N ASN A 39 30.28 -3.16 3.83
CA ASN A 39 31.11 -2.04 4.31
C ASN A 39 31.54 -1.14 3.14
N ARG A 40 31.44 0.17 3.34
CA ARG A 40 31.70 1.25 2.37
C ARG A 40 30.65 1.46 1.29
N ASP A 41 29.59 0.65 1.23
CA ASP A 41 28.46 0.93 0.35
C ASP A 41 27.88 2.31 0.66
N LYS A 42 27.53 3.04 -0.40
CA LYS A 42 26.88 4.34 -0.29
C LYS A 42 25.38 4.14 -0.25
N CYS A 43 24.75 4.77 0.73
CA CYS A 43 23.30 4.73 0.92
C CYS A 43 22.77 6.12 1.21
N LYS A 44 21.46 6.27 1.09
CA LYS A 44 20.72 7.43 1.59
C LYS A 44 19.57 6.96 2.47
N VAL A 45 19.25 7.76 3.48
CA VAL A 45 18.14 7.55 4.42
C VAL A 45 17.26 8.79 4.39
N TRP A 46 15.94 8.62 4.45
CA TRP A 46 15.01 9.73 4.54
C TRP A 46 14.77 10.08 5.99
N TRP A 47 14.97 11.36 6.34
CA TRP A 47 14.66 11.87 7.68
C TRP A 47 13.61 12.97 7.57
N ARG A 48 12.65 12.95 8.49
CA ARG A 48 11.66 14.02 8.62
C ARG A 48 12.33 15.28 9.17
N ASN A 49 11.96 16.45 8.67
CA ASN A 49 12.41 17.72 9.25
C ASN A 49 11.59 18.01 10.52
N GLU A 50 12.23 18.47 11.59
CA GLU A 50 11.54 18.79 12.85
C GLU A 50 10.55 19.96 12.73
N LEU A 51 10.82 20.89 11.82
CA LEU A 51 10.13 22.19 11.73
C LEU A 51 9.23 22.35 10.50
N GLU A 52 9.34 21.47 9.51
CA GLU A 52 8.66 21.61 8.21
C GLU A 52 7.85 20.35 7.85
N GLU A 53 6.75 20.53 7.12
CA GLU A 53 6.04 19.42 6.49
C GLU A 53 6.92 18.80 5.39
N GLY A 54 7.63 17.73 5.74
CA GLY A 54 8.46 16.99 4.80
C GLY A 54 9.69 16.37 5.45
N GLY A 55 10.68 16.11 4.61
CA GLY A 55 11.93 15.52 5.02
C GLY A 55 13.01 15.70 3.96
N SER A 56 14.20 15.22 4.26
CA SER A 56 15.36 15.30 3.38
C SER A 56 16.04 13.95 3.27
N TRP A 57 16.67 13.69 2.12
CA TRP A 57 17.55 12.54 1.94
C TRP A 57 18.94 12.86 2.51
N TRP A 58 19.39 12.03 3.44
CA TRP A 58 20.73 12.10 4.03
C TRP A 58 21.62 11.03 3.43
N GLU A 59 22.68 11.44 2.76
CA GLU A 59 23.67 10.52 2.19
C GLU A 59 24.70 10.08 3.24
N GLY A 60 24.95 8.78 3.28
CA GLY A 60 25.92 8.18 4.18
C GLY A 60 26.64 6.99 3.57
N ARG A 61 27.47 6.33 4.38
CA ARG A 61 28.09 5.05 4.04
C ARG A 61 27.97 4.07 5.19
N VAL A 62 27.87 2.80 4.84
CA VAL A 62 27.95 1.69 5.80
C VAL A 62 29.37 1.65 6.38
N SER A 63 29.52 1.98 7.66
CA SER A 63 30.79 1.91 8.40
C SER A 63 31.03 0.52 8.99
N ALA A 64 29.96 -0.13 9.46
CA ALA A 64 30.00 -1.46 10.04
C ALA A 64 28.68 -2.23 9.85
N VAL A 65 28.77 -3.56 9.90
CA VAL A 65 27.62 -4.48 9.88
C VAL A 65 27.72 -5.36 11.12
N LYS A 66 26.83 -5.14 12.10
CA LYS A 66 26.86 -5.86 13.39
C LYS A 66 25.45 -5.95 13.98
N PRO A 67 25.07 -7.03 14.68
CA PRO A 67 23.77 -7.11 15.32
C PRO A 67 23.62 -6.03 16.40
N LYS A 68 22.40 -5.50 16.58
CA LYS A 68 22.09 -4.55 17.65
C LYS A 68 22.25 -5.16 19.04
N SER A 69 21.79 -6.40 19.22
CA SER A 69 21.84 -7.13 20.48
C SER A 69 22.43 -8.53 20.28
N LEU A 70 23.22 -8.98 21.25
CA LEU A 70 23.76 -10.34 21.31
C LEU A 70 22.67 -11.39 21.57
N ASP A 71 21.53 -10.98 22.13
CA ASP A 71 20.38 -11.88 22.34
C ASP A 71 19.70 -12.26 21.02
N PHE A 72 19.88 -11.44 19.98
CA PHE A 72 19.26 -11.62 18.66
C PHE A 72 20.29 -11.43 17.53
N PRO A 73 21.32 -12.30 17.44
CA PRO A 73 22.44 -12.12 16.52
C PRO A 73 22.02 -12.16 15.04
N GLU A 74 20.94 -12.86 14.73
CA GLU A 74 20.39 -12.99 13.38
C GLU A 74 19.39 -11.88 13.02
N SER A 75 19.09 -10.98 13.96
CA SER A 75 18.12 -9.91 13.70
C SER A 75 18.67 -8.90 12.69
N PRO A 76 17.91 -8.57 11.63
CA PRO A 76 18.28 -7.50 10.71
C PRO A 76 18.03 -6.11 11.31
N TRP A 77 17.36 -6.02 12.47
CA TRP A 77 17.03 -4.77 13.13
C TRP A 77 18.28 -3.97 13.49
N GLU A 78 18.40 -2.75 12.94
CA GLU A 78 19.48 -1.81 13.24
C GLU A 78 20.89 -2.39 13.03
N LYS A 79 21.03 -3.31 12.08
CA LYS A 79 22.28 -4.05 11.84
C LYS A 79 23.37 -3.23 11.12
N TYR A 80 22.97 -2.20 10.37
CA TYR A 80 23.88 -1.40 9.56
C TYR A 80 24.22 -0.10 10.27
N VAL A 81 25.50 0.11 10.59
CA VAL A 81 25.96 1.39 11.13
C VAL A 81 26.29 2.29 9.96
N ILE A 82 25.63 3.44 9.90
CA ILE A 82 25.79 4.45 8.85
C ILE A 82 26.51 5.65 9.43
N GLN A 83 27.49 6.16 8.66
CA GLN A 83 28.11 7.45 8.92
C GLN A 83 27.69 8.43 7.83
N TYR A 84 26.99 9.49 8.20
CA TYR A 84 26.52 10.50 7.25
C TYR A 84 27.64 11.47 6.87
N LYS A 85 27.54 12.11 5.70
CA LYS A 85 28.61 13.00 5.20
C LYS A 85 28.96 14.16 6.15
N ASN A 86 27.96 14.71 6.83
CA ASN A 86 28.10 15.89 7.68
C ASN A 86 27.97 15.56 9.17
N ASP A 87 27.92 14.28 9.52
CA ASP A 87 27.77 13.81 10.89
C ASP A 87 28.73 12.63 11.10
N GLY A 88 29.75 12.87 11.90
CA GLY A 88 30.78 11.87 12.20
C GLY A 88 30.32 10.77 13.15
N SER A 89 29.11 10.86 13.70
CA SER A 89 28.55 9.87 14.61
C SER A 89 28.02 8.63 13.89
N ASP A 90 27.92 7.54 14.65
CA ASP A 90 27.43 6.24 14.20
C ASP A 90 25.90 6.17 14.34
N HIS A 91 25.21 5.94 13.23
CA HIS A 91 23.75 5.82 13.17
C HIS A 91 23.31 4.41 12.80
N PRO A 92 22.76 3.61 13.73
CA PRO A 92 22.30 2.27 13.42
C PRO A 92 20.98 2.30 12.63
N HIS A 93 20.92 1.49 11.57
CA HIS A 93 19.79 1.39 10.65
C HIS A 93 19.46 -0.04 10.27
N SER A 94 18.19 -0.27 10.02
CA SER A 94 17.67 -1.51 9.47
C SER A 94 17.74 -1.49 7.93
N PRO A 95 17.88 -2.66 7.27
CA PRO A 95 18.06 -2.72 5.82
C PRO A 95 16.97 -2.00 5.00
N TRP A 96 15.72 -2.02 5.46
CA TRP A 96 14.58 -1.41 4.77
C TRP A 96 14.55 0.12 4.81
N GLU A 97 15.35 0.75 5.67
CA GLU A 97 15.50 2.20 5.75
C GLU A 97 16.50 2.73 4.70
N LEU A 98 17.41 1.86 4.27
CA LEU A 98 18.50 2.21 3.36
C LEU A 98 18.06 2.21 1.89
N HIS A 99 18.50 3.22 1.16
CA HIS A 99 18.24 3.37 -0.28
C HIS A 99 19.54 3.60 -1.05
N ASP A 100 19.62 3.12 -2.28
CA ASP A 100 20.78 3.31 -3.15
C ASP A 100 21.01 4.78 -3.51
N THR A 101 22.28 5.19 -3.56
CA THR A 101 22.70 6.50 -4.09
C THR A 101 22.99 6.38 -5.58
N GLY A 102 22.07 6.83 -6.43
CA GLY A 102 22.23 6.93 -7.88
C GLY A 102 21.48 5.86 -8.69
N ASN A 103 21.67 5.88 -10.01
CA ASN A 103 21.09 4.93 -10.96
C ASN A 103 21.80 3.56 -10.92
N LEU A 104 22.04 3.01 -9.72
CA LEU A 104 22.50 1.64 -9.60
C LEU A 104 21.41 0.74 -10.18
N TRP A 105 21.85 -0.14 -11.06
CA TRP A 105 21.08 -1.03 -11.94
C TRP A 105 19.75 -1.50 -11.30
N VAL A 106 18.66 -0.84 -11.70
CA VAL A 106 17.27 -1.07 -11.26
C VAL A 106 17.03 -0.71 -9.79
N PRO A 107 16.74 0.56 -9.44
CA PRO A 107 16.23 0.91 -8.11
C PRO A 107 15.02 0.03 -7.79
N TRP A 108 14.92 -0.42 -6.54
CA TRP A 108 13.77 -1.21 -6.09
C TRP A 108 12.47 -0.53 -6.53
N LYS A 109 11.71 -1.20 -7.38
CA LYS A 109 10.38 -0.76 -7.78
C LYS A 109 9.38 -1.42 -6.84
N HIS A 110 8.50 -0.60 -6.29
CA HIS A 110 7.38 -1.13 -5.52
C HIS A 110 6.63 -2.16 -6.38
N PRO A 111 6.34 -3.36 -5.86
CA PRO A 111 5.64 -4.37 -6.61
C PRO A 111 4.28 -3.84 -7.04
N HIS A 112 3.88 -4.18 -8.25
CA HIS A 112 2.58 -3.85 -8.80
C HIS A 112 2.09 -5.00 -9.67
N ILE A 113 0.79 -5.06 -9.93
CA ILE A 113 0.22 -5.99 -10.89
C ILE A 113 0.82 -5.80 -12.28
N ASP A 114 0.67 -6.81 -13.15
CA ASP A 114 1.04 -6.70 -14.56
C ASP A 114 0.41 -5.44 -15.19
N LEU A 115 1.22 -4.69 -15.94
CA LEU A 115 0.80 -3.42 -16.52
C LEU A 115 -0.28 -3.61 -17.58
N GLY A 116 -0.26 -4.71 -18.34
CA GLY A 116 -1.33 -5.03 -19.29
C GLY A 116 -2.65 -5.31 -18.60
N ILE A 117 -2.63 -6.05 -17.48
CA ILE A 117 -3.82 -6.26 -16.64
C ILE A 117 -4.31 -4.94 -16.04
N LYS A 118 -3.40 -4.10 -15.55
CA LYS A 118 -3.73 -2.76 -15.02
C LYS A 118 -4.45 -1.93 -16.08
N ASP A 119 -3.87 -1.81 -17.27
CA ASP A 119 -4.38 -0.94 -18.34
C ASP A 119 -5.74 -1.45 -18.86
N LYS A 120 -5.92 -2.77 -18.94
CA LYS A 120 -7.20 -3.39 -19.28
C LYS A 120 -8.27 -3.08 -18.22
N LEU A 121 -7.94 -3.25 -16.94
CA LEU A 121 -8.87 -2.94 -15.84
C LEU A 121 -9.23 -1.45 -15.78
N LEU A 122 -8.27 -0.55 -15.97
CA LEU A 122 -8.53 0.89 -16.05
C LEU A 122 -9.49 1.21 -17.19
N SER A 123 -9.24 0.66 -18.38
CA SER A 123 -10.12 0.86 -19.55
C SER A 123 -11.55 0.37 -19.29
N GLU A 124 -11.71 -0.78 -18.64
CA GLU A 124 -13.03 -1.30 -18.27
C GLU A 124 -13.75 -0.42 -17.23
N LEU A 125 -13.02 0.09 -16.23
CA LEU A 125 -13.57 1.01 -15.24
C LEU A 125 -13.96 2.37 -15.84
N ASP A 126 -13.17 2.90 -16.77
CA ASP A 126 -13.47 4.14 -17.49
C ASP A 126 -14.72 3.96 -18.36
N ASN A 127 -14.82 2.86 -19.09
CA ASN A 127 -16.02 2.51 -19.84
C ASN A 127 -17.26 2.39 -18.93
N LEU A 128 -17.11 1.77 -17.75
CA LEU A 128 -18.20 1.66 -16.77
C LEU A 128 -18.65 3.04 -16.27
N LEU A 129 -17.70 3.94 -15.97
CA LEU A 129 -17.99 5.30 -15.53
C LEU A 129 -18.70 6.08 -16.64
N GLU A 130 -18.22 6.03 -17.88
CA GLU A 130 -18.88 6.67 -19.03
C GLU A 130 -20.31 6.14 -19.24
N LEU A 131 -20.50 4.82 -19.23
CA LEU A 131 -21.81 4.20 -19.37
C LEU A 131 -22.76 4.60 -18.25
N SER A 132 -22.24 4.81 -17.03
CA SER A 132 -23.05 5.22 -15.88
C SER A 132 -23.58 6.65 -16.04
N HIS A 133 -22.81 7.56 -16.65
CA HIS A 133 -23.27 8.90 -17.00
C HIS A 133 -24.34 8.89 -18.11
N ARG A 134 -24.17 8.03 -19.13
CA ARG A 134 -25.10 7.99 -20.28
C ARG A 134 -26.40 7.24 -19.99
N ASN A 135 -26.36 6.17 -19.18
CA ASN A 135 -27.47 5.24 -19.00
C ASN A 135 -28.16 5.36 -17.63
N GLN A 136 -28.39 6.58 -17.15
CA GLN A 136 -29.12 6.85 -15.90
C GLN A 136 -28.58 6.05 -14.70
N ASP A 137 -27.25 5.92 -14.60
CA ASP A 137 -26.58 5.17 -13.54
C ASP A 137 -27.08 3.72 -13.40
N ARG A 138 -27.14 2.99 -14.53
CA ARG A 138 -27.60 1.59 -14.62
C ARG A 138 -26.95 0.68 -13.58
N TYR A 139 -25.68 0.91 -13.24
CA TYR A 139 -24.94 0.09 -12.27
C TYR A 139 -24.91 0.71 -10.85
N GLY A 140 -25.48 1.90 -10.66
CA GLY A 140 -25.49 2.58 -9.36
C GLY A 140 -24.11 3.11 -8.94
N VAL A 141 -23.18 3.25 -9.88
CA VAL A 141 -21.79 3.65 -9.66
C VAL A 141 -21.70 5.10 -9.23
N LEU A 142 -22.41 6.01 -9.91
CA LEU A 142 -22.40 7.43 -9.56
C LEU A 142 -23.01 7.63 -8.18
N LYS A 143 -24.11 6.93 -7.89
CA LYS A 143 -24.73 6.99 -6.57
C LYS A 143 -23.82 6.41 -5.49
N LEU A 144 -23.11 5.31 -5.77
CA LEU A 144 -22.16 4.70 -4.85
C LEU A 144 -20.98 5.64 -4.53
N ASN A 145 -20.37 6.23 -5.57
CA ASN A 145 -19.30 7.21 -5.40
C ASN A 145 -19.77 8.40 -4.54
N SER A 146 -20.96 8.93 -4.81
CA SER A 146 -21.53 10.05 -4.03
C SER A 146 -21.81 9.70 -2.57
N VAL A 147 -22.19 8.46 -2.23
CA VAL A 147 -22.41 8.09 -0.83
C VAL A 147 -21.12 7.76 -0.09
N ALA A 148 -20.08 7.31 -0.79
CA ALA A 148 -18.79 6.97 -0.18
C ALA A 148 -18.13 8.17 0.53
N GLU A 149 -18.44 9.39 0.09
CA GLU A 149 -17.97 10.65 0.66
C GLU A 149 -18.82 11.16 1.84
N LYS A 150 -19.96 10.52 2.13
CA LYS A 150 -20.86 10.99 3.19
C LYS A 150 -20.46 10.47 4.56
N SER A 151 -20.61 11.32 5.57
CA SER A 151 -20.26 10.99 6.96
C SER A 151 -20.99 9.75 7.49
N ASP A 152 -22.25 9.53 7.13
CA ASP A 152 -23.02 8.35 7.55
C ASP A 152 -22.50 7.04 6.93
N PHE A 153 -21.96 7.08 5.72
CA PHE A 153 -21.26 5.96 5.11
C PHE A 153 -19.88 5.76 5.75
N ILE A 154 -19.09 6.84 5.84
CA ILE A 154 -17.74 6.86 6.42
C ILE A 154 -17.72 6.30 7.84
N ASN A 155 -18.68 6.71 8.68
CA ASN A 155 -18.76 6.28 10.08
C ASN A 155 -19.24 4.83 10.23
N ARG A 156 -19.82 4.24 9.17
CA ARG A 156 -20.39 2.89 9.21
C ARG A 156 -19.41 1.83 8.70
N PHE A 157 -18.55 2.18 7.74
CA PHE A 157 -17.63 1.23 7.11
C PHE A 157 -16.18 1.65 7.31
N PRO A 158 -15.33 0.80 7.93
CA PRO A 158 -13.93 1.12 8.20
C PRO A 158 -13.11 1.47 6.96
N VAL A 159 -13.48 0.91 5.80
CA VAL A 159 -12.81 1.19 4.51
C VAL A 159 -13.85 1.61 3.48
N GLN A 160 -13.68 2.82 2.96
CA GLN A 160 -14.62 3.50 2.07
C GLN A 160 -14.29 3.18 0.61
N PHE A 161 -14.52 1.94 0.20
CA PHE A 161 -14.35 1.60 -1.20
C PHE A 161 -15.47 2.14 -2.07
N SER A 162 -15.07 2.69 -3.22
CA SER A 162 -15.91 3.09 -4.34
C SER A 162 -15.20 2.73 -5.63
N ILE A 163 -15.90 2.79 -6.77
CA ILE A 163 -15.28 2.57 -8.08
C ILE A 163 -14.18 3.59 -8.32
N GLU A 164 -14.39 4.84 -7.89
CA GLU A 164 -13.41 5.91 -7.99
C GLU A 164 -12.13 5.58 -7.20
N VAL A 165 -12.27 5.12 -5.96
CA VAL A 165 -11.14 4.75 -5.10
C VAL A 165 -10.34 3.60 -5.72
N ILE A 166 -11.03 2.60 -6.28
CA ILE A 166 -10.36 1.48 -6.95
C ILE A 166 -9.62 1.97 -8.20
N ARG A 167 -10.21 2.87 -8.99
CA ARG A 167 -9.56 3.45 -10.18
C ARG A 167 -8.32 4.25 -9.82
N ILE A 168 -8.41 5.16 -8.85
CA ILE A 168 -7.27 5.97 -8.38
C ILE A 168 -6.14 5.07 -7.86
N ARG A 169 -6.46 4.00 -7.13
CA ARG A 169 -5.46 3.01 -6.67
C ARG A 169 -4.78 2.30 -7.83
N LEU A 170 -5.52 1.93 -8.87
CA LEU A 170 -4.95 1.35 -10.09
C LEU A 170 -4.03 2.34 -10.81
N GLU A 171 -4.48 3.57 -11.04
CA GLU A 171 -3.68 4.64 -11.67
C GLU A 171 -2.32 4.81 -10.99
N ASN A 172 -2.34 4.80 -9.65
CA ASN A 172 -1.17 5.00 -8.80
C ASN A 172 -0.35 3.72 -8.50
N ASN A 173 -0.56 2.62 -9.23
CA ASN A 173 0.18 1.35 -9.05
C ASN A 173 0.11 0.78 -7.62
N TYR A 174 -0.99 1.02 -6.90
CA TYR A 174 -1.14 0.58 -5.50
C TYR A 174 -1.25 -0.94 -5.36
N TYR A 175 -1.92 -1.60 -6.30
CA TYR A 175 -2.22 -3.02 -6.19
C TYR A 175 -1.03 -3.88 -6.60
N ARG A 176 -0.67 -4.80 -5.71
CA ARG A 176 0.44 -5.76 -5.89
C ARG A 176 0.01 -7.08 -6.53
N THR A 177 -1.26 -7.46 -6.37
CA THR A 177 -1.82 -8.69 -6.94
C THR A 177 -3.24 -8.44 -7.43
N LEU A 178 -3.71 -9.30 -8.34
CA LEU A 178 -5.07 -9.23 -8.85
C LEU A 178 -6.10 -9.50 -7.74
N GLU A 179 -5.75 -10.38 -6.80
CA GLU A 179 -6.56 -10.73 -5.64
C GLU A 179 -6.81 -9.53 -4.72
N ALA A 180 -5.86 -8.60 -4.62
CA ALA A 180 -6.05 -7.38 -3.83
C ALA A 180 -7.13 -6.48 -4.44
N ILE A 181 -7.18 -6.36 -5.77
CA ILE A 181 -8.22 -5.60 -6.47
C ILE A 181 -9.57 -6.29 -6.30
N ARG A 182 -9.60 -7.62 -6.46
CA ARG A 182 -10.81 -8.43 -6.25
C ARG A 182 -11.33 -8.31 -4.83
N HIS A 183 -10.44 -8.27 -3.84
CA HIS A 183 -10.79 -8.04 -2.45
C HIS A 183 -11.44 -6.68 -2.24
N ASP A 184 -10.82 -5.60 -2.69
CA ASP A 184 -11.36 -4.24 -2.57
C ASP A 184 -12.74 -4.12 -3.26
N ALA A 185 -12.90 -4.71 -4.45
CA ALA A 185 -14.18 -4.78 -5.16
C ALA A 185 -15.24 -5.58 -4.38
N THR A 186 -14.86 -6.68 -3.74
CA THR A 186 -15.77 -7.49 -2.91
C THR A 186 -16.23 -6.72 -1.67
N VAL A 187 -15.30 -6.05 -0.99
CA VAL A 187 -15.63 -5.23 0.19
C VAL A 187 -16.50 -4.04 -0.22
N MET A 188 -16.22 -3.40 -1.35
CA MET A 188 -17.07 -2.34 -1.93
C MET A 188 -18.51 -2.82 -2.13
N LEU A 189 -18.70 -3.97 -2.77
CA LEU A 189 -20.02 -4.55 -3.02
C LEU A 189 -20.74 -4.89 -1.72
N ALA A 190 -20.05 -5.50 -0.75
CA ALA A 190 -20.62 -5.83 0.56
C ALA A 190 -21.08 -4.57 1.33
N ASN A 191 -20.25 -3.52 1.32
CA ASN A 191 -20.60 -2.24 1.94
C ASN A 191 -21.81 -1.60 1.24
N ALA A 192 -21.83 -1.60 -0.11
CA ALA A 192 -22.93 -1.07 -0.90
C ALA A 192 -24.25 -1.82 -0.63
N GLN A 193 -24.23 -3.15 -0.60
CA GLN A 193 -25.41 -3.97 -0.30
C GLN A 193 -25.93 -3.69 1.13
N SER A 194 -25.05 -3.61 2.11
CA SER A 194 -25.41 -3.31 3.50
C SER A 194 -26.02 -1.91 3.65
N TYR A 195 -25.43 -0.93 2.97
CA TYR A 195 -25.87 0.46 3.02
C TYR A 195 -27.22 0.66 2.30
N PHE A 196 -27.36 0.10 1.10
CA PHE A 196 -28.56 0.24 0.27
C PHE A 196 -29.62 -0.85 0.50
N SER A 197 -29.51 -1.63 1.57
CA SER A 197 -30.42 -2.75 1.89
C SER A 197 -31.91 -2.38 1.89
N LYS A 198 -32.26 -1.12 2.19
CA LYS A 198 -33.65 -0.61 2.18
C LYS A 198 -34.10 -0.08 0.81
N SER A 199 -33.20 0.06 -0.16
CA SER A 199 -33.49 0.57 -1.50
C SER A 199 -33.52 -0.58 -2.50
N THR A 200 -34.72 -0.93 -2.96
CA THR A 200 -34.93 -2.00 -3.94
C THR A 200 -34.30 -1.66 -5.29
N ASP A 201 -34.35 -0.39 -5.72
CA ASP A 201 -33.71 0.08 -6.95
C ASP A 201 -32.19 -0.07 -6.88
N MET A 202 -31.56 0.45 -5.81
CA MET A 202 -30.12 0.36 -5.65
C MET A 202 -29.65 -1.08 -5.48
N THR A 203 -30.40 -1.92 -4.77
CA THR A 203 -30.07 -3.34 -4.64
C THR A 203 -29.99 -4.04 -6.00
N LYS A 204 -30.92 -3.74 -6.93
CA LYS A 204 -30.87 -4.26 -8.31
C LYS A 204 -29.67 -3.70 -9.10
N LYS A 205 -29.35 -2.41 -8.92
CA LYS A 205 -28.17 -1.76 -9.53
C LYS A 205 -26.86 -2.40 -9.06
N ILE A 206 -26.69 -2.56 -7.74
CA ILE A 206 -25.50 -3.18 -7.14
C ILE A 206 -25.37 -4.65 -7.54
N ARG A 207 -26.47 -5.38 -7.72
CA ARG A 207 -26.40 -6.74 -8.28
C ARG A 207 -25.83 -6.75 -9.70
N ARG A 208 -26.32 -5.87 -10.58
CA ARG A 208 -25.76 -5.72 -11.94
C ARG A 208 -24.28 -5.33 -11.92
N LEU A 209 -23.87 -4.49 -10.97
CA LEU A 209 -22.47 -4.13 -10.79
C LEU A 209 -21.63 -5.33 -10.36
N SER A 210 -22.15 -6.16 -9.44
CA SER A 210 -21.50 -7.42 -9.04
C SER A 210 -21.29 -8.34 -10.25
N ASP A 211 -22.32 -8.56 -11.05
CA ASP A 211 -22.25 -9.40 -12.24
C ASP A 211 -21.22 -8.86 -13.25
N TRP A 212 -21.18 -7.53 -13.45
CA TRP A 212 -20.19 -6.87 -14.30
C TRP A 212 -18.77 -7.08 -13.77
N ILE A 213 -18.55 -6.90 -12.47
CA ILE A 213 -17.23 -7.08 -11.83
C ILE A 213 -16.75 -8.53 -12.02
N GLU A 214 -17.61 -9.52 -11.77
CA GLU A 214 -17.27 -10.93 -11.96
C GLU A 214 -16.92 -11.26 -13.40
N GLN A 215 -17.68 -10.72 -14.36
CA GLN A 215 -17.40 -10.89 -15.78
C GLN A 215 -16.06 -10.26 -16.18
N THR A 216 -15.80 -9.03 -15.71
CA THR A 216 -14.53 -8.32 -15.97
C THR A 216 -13.36 -9.14 -15.46
N PHE A 217 -13.39 -9.59 -14.19
CA PHE A 217 -12.32 -10.41 -13.61
C PHE A 217 -12.16 -11.79 -14.27
N SER A 218 -13.23 -12.38 -14.80
CA SER A 218 -13.17 -13.67 -15.50
C SER A 218 -12.57 -13.57 -16.90
N SER A 219 -12.54 -12.35 -17.47
CA SER A 219 -11.99 -12.10 -18.80
C SER A 219 -10.49 -11.78 -18.80
N LEU A 220 -9.88 -11.64 -17.62
CA LEU A 220 -8.47 -11.28 -17.45
C LEU A 220 -7.53 -12.45 -17.72
#